data_AF-A0A7Y3ENU5-F1
#
_entry.id   AF-A0A7Y3ENU5-F1
#
_cell.length_a   1.000
_cell.length_b   1.000
_cell.length_c   1.000
_cell.angle_alpha   90.00
_cell.angle_beta   90.00
_cell.angle_gamma   90.00
#
_symmetry.space_group_name_H-M   'P 1'
#
loop_
_entity.id
_entity.type
_entity.pdbx_description
1 polymer ?
#
loop_
_entity_poly.entity_id
_entity_poly.type
_entity_poly.pdbx_seq_one_letter_code
_entity_poly.pdbx_strand_id
1 'polypeptide(L)'
;GNGRGGPGFSFADEIDAASLGLDKLKAVDPKKGPHPFLMIRSQQDFQRAVLAPLFKKMGIASQKELDNKKDEVETMLKSLTLKGAYENMGYSYSVKGSPHPPVRGSLAMANSGPNTNGSQFFINLVDTNWLTGKHTVFGKVVKGMDVVDKIGVVKVDKGSKPVEEVRIISIRRKTSK
;
A
#
# COMPACT_ATOMS: atom_id res chain seq x y z
N GLY A 1 21.01 8.17 -9.56
CA GLY A 1 19.70 8.31 -10.23
C GLY A 1 18.85 9.30 -9.46
N ASN A 2 18.09 10.15 -10.14
CA ASN A 2 17.29 11.24 -9.53
C ASN A 2 15.95 10.77 -8.89
N GLY A 3 15.75 9.45 -8.72
CA GLY A 3 14.51 8.87 -8.20
C GLY A 3 13.28 9.00 -9.11
N ARG A 4 13.40 9.67 -10.26
CA ARG A 4 12.29 9.91 -11.22
C ARG A 4 12.34 9.01 -12.45
N GLY A 5 13.50 8.43 -12.76
CA GLY A 5 13.62 7.39 -13.79
C GLY A 5 13.19 6.04 -13.20
N GLY A 6 12.00 5.57 -13.55
CA GLY A 6 11.61 4.18 -13.34
C GLY A 6 12.57 3.25 -14.11
N PRO A 7 12.72 1.98 -13.71
CA PRO A 7 13.76 1.12 -14.26
C PRO A 7 13.45 0.59 -15.68
N GLY A 8 12.41 1.11 -16.34
CA GLY A 8 11.94 0.62 -17.65
C GLY A 8 11.14 -0.69 -17.58
N PHE A 9 10.89 -1.21 -16.38
CA PHE A 9 10.06 -2.38 -16.12
C PHE A 9 9.13 -2.15 -14.94
N SER A 10 8.04 -2.92 -14.89
CA SER A 10 7.19 -3.05 -13.72
C SER A 10 6.81 -4.50 -13.46
N PHE A 11 6.41 -4.80 -12.24
CA PHE A 11 5.84 -6.09 -11.87
C PHE A 11 4.67 -5.95 -10.90
N ALA A 12 3.87 -7.02 -10.83
CA ALA A 12 2.67 -7.09 -10.03
C ALA A 12 2.96 -7.00 -8.53
N ASP A 13 1.92 -6.72 -7.75
CA ASP A 13 1.98 -6.89 -6.30
C ASP A 13 2.00 -8.38 -5.94
N GLU A 14 2.90 -8.78 -5.04
CA GLU A 14 3.01 -10.15 -4.54
C GLU A 14 2.61 -10.16 -3.07
N ILE A 15 1.31 -10.03 -2.80
CA ILE A 15 0.77 -9.93 -1.44
C ILE A 15 -0.28 -11.01 -1.20
N ASP A 16 -0.20 -11.69 -0.06
CA ASP A 16 -1.22 -12.60 0.44
C ASP A 16 -2.18 -11.86 1.38
N ALA A 17 -3.25 -11.31 0.79
CA ALA A 17 -4.27 -10.57 1.52
C ALA A 17 -5.04 -11.42 2.55
N ALA A 18 -5.17 -12.74 2.33
CA ALA A 18 -5.90 -13.62 3.23
C ALA A 18 -5.10 -13.90 4.50
N SER A 19 -3.79 -14.17 4.36
CA SER A 19 -2.89 -14.30 5.51
C SER A 19 -2.78 -13.00 6.33
N LEU A 20 -2.94 -11.85 5.67
CA LEU A 20 -3.02 -10.53 6.33
C LEU A 20 -4.41 -10.22 6.92
N GLY A 21 -5.42 -11.10 6.71
CA GLY A 21 -6.78 -10.94 7.23
C GLY A 21 -7.59 -9.82 6.57
N LEU A 22 -7.16 -9.28 5.44
CA LEU A 22 -7.80 -8.14 4.77
C LEU A 22 -9.18 -8.49 4.21
N ASP A 23 -9.43 -9.77 3.97
CA ASP A 23 -10.71 -10.35 3.59
C ASP A 23 -11.74 -10.37 4.73
N LYS A 24 -11.28 -10.25 5.98
CA LYS A 24 -12.14 -10.28 7.18
C LYS A 24 -12.39 -8.89 7.76
N LEU A 25 -11.48 -7.95 7.52
CA LEU A 25 -11.59 -6.58 8.00
C LEU A 25 -12.55 -5.77 7.12
N LYS A 26 -13.51 -5.09 7.74
CA LYS A 26 -14.42 -4.17 7.03
C LYS A 26 -13.68 -2.92 6.57
N ALA A 27 -13.94 -2.49 5.34
CA ALA A 27 -13.43 -1.23 4.81
C ALA A 27 -14.17 -0.03 5.41
N VAL A 28 -15.48 -0.17 5.63
CA VAL A 28 -16.32 0.85 6.26
C VAL A 28 -17.18 0.20 7.33
N ASP A 29 -17.00 0.63 8.57
CA ASP A 29 -17.85 0.23 9.69
C ASP A 29 -19.01 1.24 9.81
N PRO A 30 -20.27 0.80 9.92
CA PRO A 30 -21.42 1.72 10.01
C PRO A 30 -21.38 2.65 11.22
N LYS A 31 -20.70 2.27 12.31
CA LYS A 31 -20.60 3.05 13.55
C LYS A 31 -19.27 3.80 13.65
N LYS A 32 -18.18 3.19 13.18
CA LYS A 32 -16.81 3.73 13.33
C LYS A 32 -16.30 4.46 12.08
N GLY A 33 -16.99 4.34 10.96
CA GLY A 33 -16.57 4.91 9.68
C GLY A 33 -15.49 4.09 8.98
N PRO A 34 -14.71 4.71 8.07
CA PRO A 34 -13.69 4.03 7.28
C PRO A 34 -12.57 3.43 8.14
N HIS A 35 -12.10 2.25 7.76
CA HIS A 35 -11.00 1.60 8.45
C HIS A 35 -9.72 2.45 8.39
N PRO A 36 -8.93 2.57 9.47
CA PRO A 36 -7.73 3.42 9.52
C PRO A 36 -6.71 3.16 8.40
N PHE A 37 -6.63 1.92 7.89
CA PHE A 37 -5.72 1.56 6.80
C PHE A 37 -6.06 2.24 5.46
N LEU A 38 -7.27 2.74 5.30
CA LEU A 38 -7.66 3.52 4.12
C LEU A 38 -7.12 4.96 4.18
N MET A 39 -6.68 5.44 5.36
CA MET A 39 -6.21 6.81 5.58
C MET A 39 -7.18 7.90 5.11
N ILE A 40 -8.48 7.66 5.27
CA ILE A 40 -9.52 8.64 4.94
C ILE A 40 -9.50 9.77 5.97
N ARG A 41 -9.23 11.00 5.54
CA ARG A 41 -9.21 12.20 6.40
C ARG A 41 -10.26 13.23 6.02
N SER A 42 -10.94 13.02 4.89
CA SER A 42 -11.94 13.93 4.35
C SER A 42 -12.99 13.17 3.54
N GLN A 43 -14.12 13.84 3.24
CA GLN A 43 -15.11 13.32 2.31
C GLN A 43 -14.52 13.12 0.90
N GLN A 44 -13.58 13.98 0.49
CA GLN A 44 -12.90 13.84 -0.80
C GLN A 44 -12.03 12.58 -0.85
N ASP A 45 -11.33 12.25 0.23
CA ASP A 45 -10.57 11.00 0.34
C ASP A 45 -11.53 9.80 0.25
N PHE A 46 -12.66 9.85 0.95
CA PHE A 46 -13.65 8.78 0.92
C PHE A 46 -14.22 8.58 -0.48
N GLN A 47 -14.55 9.68 -1.16
CA GLN A 47 -15.01 9.64 -2.55
C GLN A 47 -13.96 9.01 -3.46
N ARG A 48 -12.70 9.43 -3.36
CA ARG A 48 -11.61 8.96 -4.23
C ARG A 48 -11.23 7.50 -3.96
N ALA A 49 -11.17 7.10 -2.70
CA ALA A 49 -10.62 5.81 -2.28
C ALA A 49 -11.67 4.72 -2.18
N VAL A 50 -12.94 5.06 -1.89
CA VAL A 50 -13.99 4.06 -1.63
C VAL A 50 -15.09 4.14 -2.68
N LEU A 51 -15.73 5.30 -2.84
CA LEU A 51 -16.93 5.41 -3.68
C LEU A 51 -16.63 5.36 -5.17
N ALA A 52 -15.67 6.14 -5.68
CA ALA A 52 -15.35 6.15 -7.10
C ALA A 52 -14.89 4.77 -7.62
N PRO A 53 -14.00 4.03 -6.92
CA PRO A 53 -13.65 2.66 -7.32
C PRO A 53 -14.83 1.69 -7.26
N LEU A 54 -15.70 1.82 -6.24
CA LEU A 54 -16.91 1.00 -6.13
C LEU A 54 -17.89 1.29 -7.26
N PHE A 55 -18.17 2.56 -7.57
CA PHE A 55 -19.06 2.97 -8.65
C PHE A 55 -18.55 2.48 -10.00
N LYS A 56 -17.24 2.62 -10.26
CA LYS A 56 -16.60 2.05 -11.44
C LYS A 56 -16.85 0.54 -11.55
N LYS A 57 -16.69 -0.21 -10.45
CA LYS A 57 -16.96 -1.66 -10.40
C LYS A 57 -18.44 -1.99 -10.63
N MET A 58 -19.35 -1.15 -10.16
CA MET A 58 -20.79 -1.32 -10.31
C MET A 58 -21.34 -0.76 -11.64
N GLY A 59 -20.47 -0.22 -12.50
CA GLY A 59 -20.87 0.42 -13.76
C GLY A 59 -21.77 1.64 -13.56
N ILE A 60 -21.55 2.43 -12.51
CA ILE A 60 -22.27 3.68 -12.24
C ILE A 60 -21.43 4.83 -12.79
N ALA A 61 -21.95 5.53 -13.79
CA ALA A 61 -21.29 6.67 -14.45
C ALA A 61 -22.10 7.98 -14.33
N SER A 62 -23.35 7.92 -13.85
CA SER A 62 -24.25 9.06 -13.73
C SER A 62 -25.04 9.08 -12.42
N GLN A 63 -25.56 10.26 -12.05
CA GLN A 63 -26.41 10.40 -10.88
C GLN A 63 -27.69 9.56 -11.00
N LYS A 64 -28.29 9.48 -12.19
CA LYS A 64 -29.48 8.66 -12.44
C LYS A 64 -29.23 7.17 -12.18
N GLU A 65 -28.07 6.66 -12.57
CA GLU A 65 -27.69 5.26 -12.29
C GLU A 65 -27.41 5.04 -10.81
N LEU A 66 -26.80 6.02 -10.13
CA LEU A 66 -26.59 5.98 -8.70
C LEU A 66 -27.93 5.94 -7.95
N ASP A 67 -28.88 6.77 -8.34
CA ASP A 67 -30.22 6.83 -7.74
C ASP A 67 -30.94 5.48 -7.91
N ASN A 68 -30.84 4.88 -9.10
CA ASN A 68 -31.43 3.56 -9.39
C ASN A 68 -30.77 2.40 -8.64
N LYS A 69 -29.50 2.55 -8.21
CA LYS A 69 -28.70 1.50 -7.55
C LYS A 69 -28.36 1.82 -6.10
N LYS A 70 -29.03 2.80 -5.50
CA LYS A 70 -28.68 3.32 -4.16
C LYS A 70 -28.64 2.22 -3.09
N ASP A 71 -29.64 1.35 -3.06
CA ASP A 71 -29.74 0.25 -2.09
C ASP A 71 -28.65 -0.81 -2.31
N GLU A 72 -28.29 -1.06 -3.57
CA GLU A 72 -27.20 -1.97 -3.94
C GLU A 72 -25.85 -1.39 -3.49
N VAL A 73 -25.62 -0.09 -3.72
CA VAL A 73 -24.42 0.62 -3.26
C VAL A 73 -24.30 0.55 -1.75
N GLU A 74 -25.40 0.80 -1.02
CA GLU A 74 -25.41 0.73 0.44
C GLU A 74 -25.10 -0.69 0.94
N THR A 75 -25.68 -1.71 0.31
CA THR A 75 -25.43 -3.12 0.62
C THR A 75 -23.97 -3.49 0.37
N MET A 76 -23.42 -3.05 -0.77
CA MET A 76 -22.02 -3.27 -1.12
C MET A 76 -21.09 -2.57 -0.12
N LEU A 77 -21.35 -1.31 0.25
CA LEU A 77 -20.55 -0.60 1.25
C LEU A 77 -20.55 -1.28 2.62
N LYS A 78 -21.70 -1.77 3.10
CA LYS A 78 -21.81 -2.51 4.37
C LYS A 78 -21.05 -3.85 4.33
N SER A 79 -21.01 -4.49 3.17
CA SER A 79 -20.32 -5.77 3.00
C SER A 79 -18.82 -5.60 2.74
N LEU A 80 -18.39 -4.44 2.20
CA LEU A 80 -17.05 -4.19 1.67
C LEU A 80 -15.94 -4.46 2.70
N THR A 81 -15.01 -5.34 2.31
CA THR A 81 -13.81 -5.67 3.08
C THR A 81 -12.64 -4.81 2.64
N LEU A 82 -11.57 -4.73 3.43
CA LEU A 82 -10.35 -4.03 3.02
C LEU A 82 -9.75 -4.62 1.75
N LYS A 83 -9.71 -5.96 1.64
CA LYS A 83 -9.30 -6.65 0.40
C LYS A 83 -10.15 -6.19 -0.78
N GLY A 84 -11.48 -6.19 -0.64
CA GLY A 84 -12.39 -5.76 -1.70
C GLY A 84 -12.22 -4.29 -2.07
N ALA A 85 -12.02 -3.41 -1.08
CA ALA A 85 -11.76 -1.99 -1.33
C ALA A 85 -10.46 -1.79 -2.11
N TYR A 86 -9.39 -2.49 -1.75
CA TYR A 86 -8.12 -2.44 -2.48
C TYR A 86 -8.22 -3.05 -3.88
N GLU A 87 -8.93 -4.16 -4.06
CA GLU A 87 -9.19 -4.74 -5.38
C GLU A 87 -9.96 -3.75 -6.27
N ASN A 88 -10.93 -3.02 -5.72
CA ASN A 88 -11.64 -1.98 -6.46
C ASN A 88 -10.69 -0.85 -6.90
N MET A 89 -9.65 -0.53 -6.10
CA MET A 89 -8.60 0.42 -6.47
C MET A 89 -7.64 -0.12 -7.52
N GLY A 90 -7.65 -1.42 -7.80
CA GLY A 90 -6.81 -2.10 -8.79
C GLY A 90 -5.71 -2.99 -8.22
N TYR A 91 -5.61 -3.14 -6.89
CA TYR A 91 -4.67 -4.09 -6.28
C TYR A 91 -5.04 -5.52 -6.63
N SER A 92 -4.02 -6.36 -6.79
CA SER A 92 -4.18 -7.79 -7.02
C SER A 92 -3.43 -8.57 -5.94
N TYR A 93 -3.92 -9.77 -5.63
CA TYR A 93 -3.42 -10.58 -4.52
C TYR A 93 -3.19 -12.02 -4.97
N SER A 94 -2.17 -12.65 -4.37
CA SER A 94 -1.79 -14.03 -4.64
C SER A 94 -1.66 -14.80 -3.34
N VAL A 95 -2.18 -16.03 -3.30
CA VAL A 95 -2.00 -16.94 -2.16
C VAL A 95 -0.55 -17.36 -1.92
N LYS A 96 0.34 -17.11 -2.90
CA LYS A 96 1.79 -17.30 -2.77
C LYS A 96 2.52 -15.99 -2.49
N GLY A 97 1.79 -14.88 -2.35
CA GLY A 97 2.35 -13.57 -2.08
C GLY A 97 2.87 -13.46 -0.64
N SER A 98 3.44 -12.30 -0.33
CA SER A 98 3.94 -11.98 0.99
C SER A 98 2.81 -11.93 2.02
N PRO A 99 2.88 -12.71 3.12
CA PRO A 99 1.93 -12.65 4.21
C PRO A 99 2.35 -11.63 5.29
N HIS A 100 3.36 -10.80 5.04
CA HIS A 100 4.00 -9.99 6.06
C HIS A 100 3.47 -8.54 6.07
N PRO A 101 3.02 -8.02 7.23
CA PRO A 101 2.67 -6.61 7.35
C PRO A 101 3.94 -5.73 7.39
N PRO A 102 3.86 -4.47 6.93
CA PRO A 102 4.97 -3.53 6.96
C PRO A 102 5.17 -2.98 8.38
N VAL A 103 5.97 -3.70 9.16
CA VAL A 103 6.40 -3.35 10.52
C VAL A 103 7.81 -2.76 10.51
N ARG A 104 8.26 -2.14 11.61
CA ARG A 104 9.63 -1.62 11.75
C ARG A 104 10.69 -2.66 11.30
N GLY A 105 11.61 -2.20 10.46
CA GLY A 105 12.68 -3.01 9.86
C GLY A 105 12.26 -3.82 8.63
N SER A 106 10.99 -3.78 8.20
CA SER A 106 10.55 -4.42 6.96
C SER A 106 11.19 -3.76 5.74
N LEU A 107 11.60 -4.57 4.76
CA LEU A 107 11.95 -4.13 3.41
C LEU A 107 10.72 -4.32 2.53
N ALA A 108 10.26 -3.24 1.90
CA ALA A 108 9.05 -3.25 1.09
C ALA A 108 9.22 -2.50 -0.24
N MET A 109 8.51 -2.95 -1.27
CA MET A 109 8.53 -2.34 -2.59
C MET A 109 7.84 -0.97 -2.56
N ALA A 110 8.51 0.06 -3.10
CA ALA A 110 7.87 1.33 -3.37
C ALA A 110 7.11 1.25 -4.70
N ASN A 111 5.96 1.92 -4.77
CA ASN A 111 5.10 1.95 -5.95
C ASN A 111 4.31 3.28 -6.01
N SER A 112 3.68 3.54 -7.15
CA SER A 112 2.80 4.68 -7.41
C SER A 112 1.32 4.25 -7.48
N GLY A 113 0.98 3.18 -6.75
CA GLY A 113 -0.29 2.48 -6.84
C GLY A 113 -0.15 1.05 -7.35
N PRO A 114 -1.28 0.35 -7.53
CA PRO A 114 -1.32 -1.06 -7.84
C PRO A 114 -0.44 -1.49 -9.02
N ASN A 115 0.30 -2.58 -8.87
CA ASN A 115 1.08 -3.21 -9.94
C ASN A 115 2.09 -2.28 -10.64
N THR A 116 2.61 -1.28 -9.90
CA THR A 116 3.65 -0.36 -10.39
C THR A 116 5.00 -0.55 -9.68
N ASN A 117 5.24 -1.75 -9.12
CA ASN A 117 6.51 -2.07 -8.49
C ASN A 117 7.63 -2.05 -9.54
N GLY A 118 8.79 -1.51 -9.17
CA GLY A 118 10.00 -1.47 -10.00
C GLY A 118 11.22 -1.89 -9.18
N SER A 119 12.30 -1.10 -9.21
CA SER A 119 13.50 -1.37 -8.39
C SER A 119 13.54 -0.58 -7.08
N GLN A 120 12.61 0.36 -6.89
CA GLN A 120 12.57 1.20 -5.69
C GLN A 120 12.01 0.41 -4.51
N PHE A 121 12.67 0.49 -3.36
CA PHE A 121 12.23 -0.09 -2.11
C PHE A 121 12.46 0.90 -0.96
N PHE A 122 11.83 0.64 0.17
CA PHE A 122 12.05 1.36 1.41
C PHE A 122 12.25 0.41 2.59
N ILE A 123 12.78 0.95 3.68
CA ILE A 123 12.88 0.26 4.97
C ILE A 123 12.00 1.00 5.98
N ASN A 124 11.11 0.26 6.63
CA ASN A 124 10.24 0.80 7.66
C ASN A 124 11.02 1.27 8.90
N LEU A 125 10.94 2.56 9.24
CA LEU A 125 11.44 3.07 10.52
C LEU A 125 10.48 2.83 11.67
N VAL A 126 9.19 2.68 11.38
CA VAL A 126 8.13 2.38 12.35
C VAL A 126 7.13 1.42 11.71
N ASP A 127 6.19 0.94 12.52
CA ASP A 127 5.05 0.18 12.00
C ASP A 127 4.17 1.10 11.16
N THR A 128 3.92 0.71 9.91
CA THR A 128 3.12 1.51 8.97
C THR A 128 1.93 0.69 8.49
N ASN A 129 1.04 0.33 9.42
CA ASN A 129 -0.06 -0.59 9.13
C ASN A 129 -0.97 -0.14 7.97
N TRP A 130 -1.03 1.16 7.66
CA TRP A 130 -1.77 1.71 6.52
C TRP A 130 -1.19 1.36 5.13
N LEU A 131 0.02 0.79 5.08
CA LEU A 131 0.64 0.25 3.87
C LEU A 131 0.34 -1.24 3.66
N THR A 132 -0.26 -1.92 4.65
CA THR A 132 -0.66 -3.34 4.56
C THR A 132 -1.60 -3.55 3.38
N GLY A 133 -1.31 -4.54 2.54
CA GLY A 133 -2.12 -4.83 1.34
C GLY A 133 -1.83 -3.92 0.15
N LYS A 134 -0.93 -2.94 0.28
CA LYS A 134 -0.59 -1.98 -0.79
C LYS A 134 0.87 -2.04 -1.24
N HIS A 135 1.75 -2.55 -0.38
CA HIS A 135 3.19 -2.68 -0.65
C HIS A 135 3.65 -4.09 -0.32
N THR A 136 4.38 -4.71 -1.26
CA THR A 136 4.95 -6.05 -1.10
C THR A 136 6.11 -5.99 -0.11
N VAL A 137 5.97 -6.62 1.06
CA VAL A 137 7.06 -6.81 2.02
C VAL A 137 7.87 -8.04 1.62
N PHE A 138 9.14 -7.87 1.25
CA PHE A 138 9.96 -8.96 0.69
C PHE A 138 11.18 -9.30 1.55
N GLY A 139 11.37 -8.63 2.69
CA GLY A 139 12.46 -8.92 3.60
C GLY A 139 12.36 -8.15 4.91
N LYS A 140 13.35 -8.36 5.78
CA LYS A 140 13.50 -7.60 7.02
C LYS A 140 14.98 -7.40 7.36
N VAL A 141 15.27 -6.29 8.02
CA VAL A 141 16.59 -6.01 8.60
C VAL A 141 16.83 -6.99 9.74
N VAL A 142 17.87 -7.82 9.62
CA VAL A 142 18.29 -8.76 10.68
C VAL A 142 19.40 -8.20 11.56
N LYS A 143 20.21 -7.28 11.03
CA LYS A 143 21.30 -6.57 11.71
C LYS A 143 21.49 -5.20 11.06
N GLY A 144 21.95 -4.22 11.84
CA GLY A 144 22.23 -2.86 11.36
C GLY A 144 21.03 -1.92 11.35
N MET A 145 20.01 -2.17 12.18
CA MET A 145 18.86 -1.26 12.30
C MET A 145 19.27 0.11 12.85
N ASP A 146 20.32 0.19 13.66
CA ASP A 146 20.93 1.44 14.14
C ASP A 146 21.50 2.28 12.98
N VAL A 147 22.04 1.64 11.94
CA VAL A 147 22.49 2.33 10.72
C VAL A 147 21.30 2.86 9.94
N VAL A 148 20.23 2.07 9.83
CA VAL A 148 18.98 2.51 9.18
C VAL A 148 18.36 3.69 9.92
N ASP A 149 18.34 3.67 11.26
CA ASP A 149 17.84 4.78 12.08
C ASP A 149 18.68 6.05 11.87
N LYS A 150 20.02 5.93 11.81
CA LYS A 150 20.91 7.05 11.49
C LYS A 150 20.63 7.65 10.12
N ILE A 151 20.36 6.80 9.11
CA ILE A 151 19.94 7.27 7.77
C ILE A 151 18.60 8.00 7.86
N GLY A 152 17.67 7.53 8.69
CA GLY A 152 16.33 8.11 8.85
C GLY A 152 16.29 9.52 9.41
N VAL A 153 17.37 10.00 10.02
CA VAL A 153 17.46 11.32 10.67
C VAL A 153 18.48 12.26 10.01
N VAL A 154 19.05 11.88 8.86
CA VAL A 154 19.98 12.77 8.13
C VAL A 154 19.25 14.04 7.67
N LYS A 155 20.00 15.13 7.52
CA LYS A 155 19.46 16.38 7.00
C LYS A 155 18.97 16.20 5.57
N VAL A 156 17.74 16.61 5.30
CA VAL A 156 17.13 16.58 3.96
C VAL A 156 16.82 17.98 3.43
N ASP A 157 16.71 18.10 2.11
CA ASP A 157 16.20 19.29 1.43
C ASP A 157 14.66 19.36 1.46
N LYS A 158 14.09 20.38 0.81
CA LYS A 158 12.63 20.57 0.71
C LYS A 158 11.91 19.43 -0.01
N GLY A 159 12.62 18.62 -0.79
CA GLY A 159 12.10 17.46 -1.52
C GLY A 159 12.31 16.14 -0.78
N SER A 160 12.66 16.17 0.51
CA SER A 160 13.00 14.98 1.31
C SER A 160 14.21 14.19 0.77
N LYS A 161 15.09 14.83 -0.01
CA LYS A 161 16.34 14.23 -0.47
C LYS A 161 17.46 14.56 0.52
N PRO A 162 18.32 13.60 0.92
CA PRO A 162 19.49 13.88 1.75
C PRO A 162 20.37 14.99 1.17
N VAL A 163 20.76 15.96 2.02
CA VAL A 163 21.69 17.04 1.66
C VAL A 163 23.09 16.47 1.40
N GLU A 164 23.54 15.60 2.30
CA GLU A 164 24.72 14.77 2.10
C GLU A 164 24.30 13.44 1.47
N GLU A 165 25.01 13.01 0.44
CA GLU A 165 24.62 11.82 -0.33
C GLU A 165 24.74 10.54 0.51
N VAL A 166 23.61 9.83 0.69
CA VAL A 166 23.57 8.48 1.24
C VAL A 166 23.50 7.49 0.08
N ARG A 167 24.57 6.74 -0.14
CA ARG A 167 24.70 5.80 -1.28
C ARG A 167 24.95 4.36 -0.84
N ILE A 168 24.29 3.42 -1.52
CA ILE A 168 24.62 2.00 -1.43
C ILE A 168 25.86 1.77 -2.29
N ILE A 169 26.99 1.45 -1.65
CA ILE A 169 28.27 1.21 -2.35
C ILE A 169 28.32 -0.17 -3.00
N SER A 170 27.84 -1.19 -2.29
CA SER A 170 27.83 -2.57 -2.78
C SER A 170 26.71 -3.37 -2.12
N ILE A 171 26.21 -4.37 -2.81
CA ILE A 171 25.27 -5.37 -2.30
C ILE A 171 25.94 -6.73 -2.43
N ARG A 172 26.01 -7.49 -1.35
CA ARG A 172 26.56 -8.85 -1.34
C ARG A 172 25.50 -9.83 -0.87
N ARG A 173 25.20 -10.82 -1.70
CA ARG A 173 24.37 -11.95 -1.29
C ARG A 173 25.20 -12.87 -0.39
N LYS A 174 24.80 -13.01 0.87
CA LYS A 174 25.38 -14.01 1.77
C LYS A 174 24.65 -15.33 1.54
N THR A 175 25.32 -16.29 0.91
CA THR A 175 24.82 -17.67 0.83
C THR A 175 25.25 -18.40 2.11
N SER A 176 24.28 -18.90 2.89
CA SER A 176 24.61 -19.92 3.88
C SER A 176 25.04 -21.18 3.13
N LYS A 177 26.21 -21.73 3.46
CA LYS A 177 26.57 -23.10 3.09
C LYS A 177 25.74 -24.07 3.92
#